data_AF-A0A3S0UCS5-F1
#
_entry.id   AF-A0A3S0UCS5-F1
#
_cell.length_a   1.000
_cell.length_b   1.000
_cell.length_c   1.000
_cell.angle_alpha   90.00
_cell.angle_beta   90.00
_cell.angle_gamma   90.00
#
_symmetry.space_group_name_H-M   'P 1'
#
loop_
_entity.id
_entity.type
_entity.pdbx_description
1 polymer ?
#
loop_
_entity_poly.entity_id
_entity_poly.type
_entity_poly.pdbx_seq_one_letter_code
_entity_poly.pdbx_strand_id
1 'polypeptide(L)' 'SSFGIFDVFPDDAGRDAHLSGAVATALGEQTGKLFSEPTIEKLDVLGSKLPA' A
#
# COMPACT_ATOMS: atom_id res chain seq x y z
N SER A 1 -10.47 -10.36 -12.97
CA SER A 1 -10.69 -9.13 -12.17
C SER A 1 -9.37 -8.64 -11.64
N SER A 2 -9.24 -7.35 -11.36
CA SER A 2 -8.07 -6.73 -10.74
C SER A 2 -8.47 -6.09 -9.41
N PHE A 3 -7.60 -6.16 -8.43
CA PHE A 3 -7.81 -5.62 -7.08
C PHE A 3 -6.64 -4.72 -6.72
N GLY A 4 -6.84 -3.81 -5.76
CA GLY A 4 -5.81 -2.88 -5.32
C GLY A 4 -6.08 -2.35 -3.92
N ILE A 5 -5.00 -1.89 -3.29
CA ILE A 5 -4.99 -1.18 -2.01
C ILE A 5 -4.52 0.24 -2.30
N PHE A 6 -5.16 1.23 -1.68
CA PHE A 6 -4.76 2.62 -1.79
C PHE A 6 -4.75 3.25 -0.40
N ASP A 7 -3.55 3.62 0.04
CA ASP A 7 -3.31 4.25 1.33
C ASP A 7 -2.54 5.56 1.14
N VAL A 8 -2.83 6.56 1.96
CA VAL A 8 -2.18 7.86 1.93
C VAL A 8 -1.57 8.14 3.30
N PHE A 9 -0.37 8.72 3.31
CA PHE A 9 0.39 8.98 4.52
C PHE A 9 0.76 10.46 4.62
N PRO A 10 0.90 11.02 5.84
CA PRO A 10 1.34 12.40 6.03
C PRO A 10 2.76 12.66 5.49
N ASP A 11 3.61 11.64 5.50
CA ASP A 11 5.01 11.71 5.08
C ASP A 11 5.57 10.34 4.68
N ASP A 12 6.82 10.35 4.22
CA ASP A 12 7.55 9.16 3.80
C ASP A 12 7.81 8.17 4.95
N ALA A 13 7.99 8.66 6.18
CA ALA A 13 8.23 7.79 7.34
C ALA A 13 6.98 6.96 7.66
N GLY A 14 5.79 7.55 7.59
CA GLY A 14 4.52 6.85 7.72
C GLY A 14 4.31 5.81 6.61
N ARG A 15 4.67 6.16 5.37
CA ARG A 15 4.60 5.23 4.23
C ARG A 15 5.54 4.05 4.40
N ASP A 16 6.79 4.29 4.79
CA ASP A 16 7.79 3.23 4.96
C ASP A 16 7.44 2.33 6.16
N ALA A 17 6.91 2.90 7.25
CA ALA A 17 6.39 2.12 8.38
C ALA A 17 5.26 1.17 7.93
N HIS A 18 4.32 1.66 7.10
CA HIS A 18 3.28 0.80 6.53
C HIS A 18 3.84 -0.32 5.64
N LEU A 19 4.79 -0.01 4.75
CA LEU A 19 5.43 -1.00 3.86
C LEU A 19 6.31 -2.02 4.59
N SER A 20 6.80 -1.70 5.79
CA SER A 20 7.49 -2.65 6.68
C SER A 20 6.54 -3.36 7.66
N GLY A 21 5.25 -3.02 7.62
CA GLY A 21 4.27 -3.46 8.59
C GLY A 21 3.63 -4.81 8.29
N ALA A 22 2.68 -5.20 9.15
CA ALA A 22 2.00 -6.49 9.07
C ALA A 22 1.24 -6.70 7.76
N VAL A 23 0.73 -5.63 7.13
CA VAL A 23 0.00 -5.73 5.85
C VAL A 23 0.94 -6.17 4.73
N ALA A 24 2.11 -5.56 4.60
CA ALA A 24 3.09 -5.92 3.58
C ALA A 24 3.63 -7.35 3.78
N THR A 25 3.87 -7.74 5.04
CA THR A 25 4.25 -9.12 5.38
C THR A 25 3.19 -10.12 4.92
N ALA A 26 1.93 -9.89 5.28
CA ALA A 26 0.83 -10.77 4.88
C ALA A 26 0.64 -10.81 3.35
N LEU A 27 0.83 -9.67 2.67
CA LEU A 27 0.74 -9.60 1.21
C LEU A 27 1.81 -10.48 0.54
N GLY A 28 3.05 -10.43 1.05
CA GLY A 28 4.14 -11.30 0.60
C GLY A 28 3.83 -12.78 0.81
N GLU A 29 3.30 -13.16 1.98
CA GLU A 29 2.97 -14.56 2.31
C GLU A 29 1.87 -15.19 1.42
N GLN A 30 0.98 -14.37 0.86
CA GLN A 30 -0.11 -14.80 -0.01
C GLN A 30 0.21 -14.69 -1.51
N THR A 31 1.33 -14.04 -1.86
CA THR A 31 1.81 -13.95 -3.25
C THR A 31 2.15 -15.35 -3.77
N GLY A 32 1.71 -15.66 -5.00
CA GLY A 32 1.80 -16.98 -5.61
C GLY A 32 0.72 -17.98 -5.16
N LYS A 33 -0.03 -17.69 -4.09
CA LYS A 33 -1.15 -18.52 -3.62
C LYS A 33 -2.50 -17.95 -4.01
N LEU A 34 -2.71 -16.66 -3.74
CA LEU A 34 -3.96 -15.97 -3.98
C LEU A 34 -3.90 -15.04 -5.20
N PHE A 35 -2.72 -14.49 -5.49
CA PHE A 35 -2.49 -13.55 -6.58
C PHE A 35 -1.04 -13.64 -7.05
N SER A 36 -0.77 -13.16 -8.26
CA SER A 36 0.59 -12.98 -8.79
C SER A 36 1.32 -11.84 -8.07
N GLU A 37 2.62 -11.68 -8.32
CA GLU A 37 3.41 -10.57 -7.79
C GLU A 37 2.66 -9.22 -7.93
N PRO A 38 2.41 -8.51 -6.83
CA PRO A 38 1.69 -7.24 -6.88
C PRO A 38 2.62 -6.10 -7.28
N THR A 39 2.08 -5.12 -8.01
CA THR A 39 2.80 -3.88 -8.30
C THR A 39 2.62 -2.90 -7.14
N ILE A 40 3.72 -2.32 -6.66
CA ILE A 40 3.72 -1.28 -5.63
C ILE A 40 4.23 0.03 -6.25
N GLU A 41 3.40 1.06 -6.25
CA GLU A 41 3.71 2.37 -6.82
C GLU A 41 3.74 3.45 -5.73
N LYS A 42 4.82 4.25 -5.70
CA LYS A 42 4.91 5.43 -4.84
C LYS A 42 4.39 6.64 -5.62
N LEU A 43 3.26 7.18 -5.21
CA LEU A 43 2.61 8.33 -5.85
C LEU A 43 2.69 9.57 -4.97
N ASP A 44 2.85 10.74 -5.60
CA ASP A 44 2.78 12.04 -4.93
C ASP A 44 1.34 12.50 -4.77
N VAL A 45 1.02 13.00 -3.57
CA VAL A 45 -0.31 13.58 -3.29
C VAL A 45 -0.25 15.09 -3.50
N LEU A 46 -0.77 15.54 -4.63
CA LEU A 46 -0.81 16.96 -4.98
C LEU A 46 -1.93 17.74 -4.27
N GLY A 47 -2.90 17.03 -3.70
CA GLY A 47 -3.99 17.60 -2.91
C GLY A 47 -4.83 16.52 -2.26
N SER A 48 -5.45 16.84 -1.12
CA SER A 48 -6.27 15.90 -0.34
C SER A 48 -7.60 16.53 0.06
N LYS A 49 -8.68 15.74 -0.01
CA LYS A 49 -9.96 16.05 0.62
C LYS A 49 -10.33 14.89 1.53
N LEU A 50 -10.11 15.07 2.83
CA LEU A 50 -10.42 14.08 3.86
C LEU A 50 -11.67 14.50 4.64
N PRO A 51 -12.39 13.56 5.29
CA PRO A 51 -13.45 13.89 6.24
C PRO A 51 -12.95 14.86 7.32
N ALA A 52 -13.85 15.71 7.81
CA ALA A 52 -13.58 16.62 8.93
C ALA A 52 -13.58 15.89 10.27
#